data_AF-A0A967D3H7-F1
#
_entry.id   AF-A0A967D3H7-F1
#
_cell.length_a   1.000
_cell.length_b   1.000
_cell.length_c   1.000
_cell.angle_alpha   90.00
_cell.angle_beta   90.00
_cell.angle_gamma   90.00
#
_symmetry.space_group_name_H-M   'P 1'
#
loop_
_entity.id
_entity.type
_entity.pdbx_description
1 polymer ?
#
loop_
_entity_poly.entity_id
_entity_poly.type
_entity_poly.pdbx_seq_one_letter_code
_entity_poly.pdbx_strand_id
1 'polypeptide(L)'
;MHESDQPAGETDDLDTTPVDDDDAESAEPETDPAARAAEAELDELNDAFDTVDAALKALDSDELDQAEALAASLGEPSAVTIDDAKPESSSEA
;
A
#
# COMPACT_ATOMS: atom_id res chain seq x y z
N MET A 1 -39.59 4.15 35.31
CA MET A 1 -39.29 4.60 36.67
C MET A 1 -39.27 3.31 37.49
N HIS A 2 -38.13 2.66 37.70
CA HIS A 2 -37.02 3.08 38.60
C HIS A 2 -37.51 3.01 40.07
N GLU A 3 -36.88 2.32 41.01
CA GLU A 3 -35.73 1.36 41.01
C GLU A 3 -36.16 0.09 41.83
N SER A 4 -35.41 -0.99 42.10
CA SER A 4 -33.98 -1.39 41.98
C SER A 4 -33.95 -2.90 41.58
N ASP A 5 -32.99 -3.81 41.87
CA ASP A 5 -31.69 -3.81 42.58
C ASP A 5 -30.83 -5.03 42.18
N GLN A 6 -29.49 -4.94 42.20
CA GLN A 6 -28.54 -6.08 42.12
C GLN A 6 -27.13 -5.69 42.67
N PRO A 7 -26.78 -6.07 43.91
CA PRO A 7 -25.45 -5.86 44.48
C PRO A 7 -24.67 -7.17 44.67
N ALA A 8 -23.86 -7.53 43.67
CA ALA A 8 -22.67 -8.38 43.77
C ALA A 8 -21.78 -8.03 42.57
N GLY A 9 -20.49 -7.73 42.68
CA GLY A 9 -19.56 -7.97 43.79
C GLY A 9 -18.41 -8.80 43.25
N GLU A 10 -17.17 -8.49 43.63
CA GLU A 10 -15.95 -9.18 43.18
C GLU A 10 -15.60 -8.98 41.69
N THR A 11 -15.20 -7.75 41.33
CA THR A 11 -14.08 -7.60 40.38
C THR A 11 -12.80 -7.57 41.19
N ASP A 12 -12.09 -8.69 41.15
CA ASP A 12 -10.74 -8.93 41.68
C ASP A 12 -9.84 -7.68 41.55
N ASP A 13 -9.11 -7.32 42.61
CA ASP A 13 -8.08 -6.28 42.58
C ASP A 13 -6.90 -6.77 41.72
N LEU A 14 -7.05 -6.68 40.40
CA LEU A 14 -5.99 -6.96 39.44
C LEU A 14 -4.86 -5.96 39.69
N ASP A 15 -3.81 -6.45 40.37
CA ASP A 15 -2.55 -5.79 40.68
C ASP A 15 -1.79 -5.44 39.39
N THR A 16 -2.34 -4.45 38.70
CA THR A 16 -1.85 -3.90 37.44
C THR A 16 -0.82 -2.82 37.74
N THR A 17 0.15 -3.14 38.60
CA THR A 17 1.44 -2.46 38.55
C THR A 17 1.96 -2.66 37.11
N PRO A 18 2.12 -1.60 36.29
CA PRO A 18 2.88 -1.77 35.07
C PRO A 18 4.29 -2.18 35.51
N VAL A 19 4.69 -3.41 35.17
CA VAL A 19 6.09 -3.82 35.27
C VAL A 19 6.91 -2.82 34.44
N ASP A 20 8.14 -2.54 34.90
CA ASP A 20 9.06 -1.57 34.31
C ASP A 20 8.92 -1.47 32.79
N ASP A 21 8.71 -0.23 32.32
CA ASP A 21 9.72 0.55 31.58
C ASP A 21 10.82 -0.26 30.86
N ASP A 22 10.45 -1.36 30.20
CA ASP A 22 11.32 -2.14 29.30
C ASP A 22 11.48 -1.34 28.02
N ASP A 23 12.36 -0.35 28.18
CA ASP A 23 13.06 0.47 27.21
C ASP A 23 12.38 0.46 25.83
N ALA A 24 11.54 1.47 25.61
CA ALA A 24 11.09 1.83 24.27
C ALA A 24 12.26 2.46 23.50
N GLU A 25 13.30 1.65 23.28
CA GLU A 25 14.30 1.74 22.24
C GLU A 25 13.55 2.01 20.94
N SER A 26 13.35 3.29 20.69
CA SER A 26 12.99 3.82 19.40
C SER A 26 14.22 3.67 18.54
N ALA A 27 14.50 2.42 18.17
CA ALA A 27 15.10 2.10 16.90
C ALA A 27 14.23 2.78 15.85
N GLU A 28 14.57 4.05 15.57
CA GLU A 28 14.17 4.72 14.35
C GLU A 28 14.44 3.70 13.25
N PRO A 29 13.40 3.17 12.58
CA PRO A 29 13.58 2.00 11.74
C PRO A 29 14.62 2.38 10.70
N GLU A 30 15.77 1.69 10.69
CA GLU A 30 16.81 1.93 9.70
C GLU A 30 16.18 1.64 8.35
N THR A 31 15.68 2.69 7.68
CA THR A 31 14.83 2.55 6.51
C THR A 31 15.70 1.97 5.41
N ASP A 32 15.61 0.66 5.22
CA ASP A 32 16.46 -0.06 4.29
C ASP A 32 16.40 0.66 2.93
N PRO A 33 17.55 0.99 2.34
CA PRO A 33 17.57 1.86 1.16
C PRO A 33 16.91 1.23 -0.06
N ALA A 34 16.72 -0.10 -0.09
CA ALA A 34 15.91 -0.77 -1.11
C ALA A 34 14.42 -0.78 -0.74
N ALA A 35 14.05 -0.94 0.54
CA ALA A 35 12.66 -0.77 0.99
C ALA A 35 12.15 0.65 0.68
N ARG A 36 12.96 1.68 0.98
CA ARG A 36 12.62 3.08 0.72
C ARG A 36 12.64 3.45 -0.77
N ALA A 37 13.39 2.71 -1.59
CA ALA A 37 13.30 2.83 -3.04
C ALA A 37 12.00 2.22 -3.56
N ALA A 38 11.60 1.04 -3.06
CA ALA A 38 10.34 0.40 -3.42
C ALA A 38 9.11 1.22 -2.99
N GLU A 39 9.17 1.92 -1.85
CA GLU A 39 8.14 2.91 -1.47
C GLU A 39 7.99 4.01 -2.52
N ALA A 40 9.09 4.58 -3.02
CA ALA A 40 9.06 5.60 -4.06
C ALA A 40 8.58 5.06 -5.43
N GLU A 41 8.92 3.83 -5.79
CA GLU A 41 8.39 3.16 -7.00
C GLU A 41 6.87 2.90 -6.89
N LEU A 42 6.36 2.65 -5.68
CA LEU A 42 4.93 2.48 -5.43
C LEU A 42 4.16 3.82 -5.46
N ASP A 43 4.75 4.90 -4.94
CA ASP A 43 4.18 6.25 -5.06
C ASP A 43 4.11 6.70 -6.54
N GLU A 44 5.18 6.50 -7.33
CA GLU A 44 5.19 6.79 -8.78
C GLU A 44 4.15 5.95 -9.55
N LEU A 45 3.99 4.69 -9.18
CA LEU A 45 2.95 3.82 -9.76
C LEU A 45 1.53 4.28 -9.37
N ASN A 46 1.34 4.85 -8.18
CA ASN A 46 0.05 5.39 -7.74
C ASN A 46 -0.32 6.67 -8.50
N ASP A 47 0.61 7.62 -8.67
CA ASP A 47 0.43 8.82 -9.50
C ASP A 47 0.08 8.45 -10.97
N ALA A 48 0.67 7.36 -11.47
CA ALA A 48 0.31 6.80 -12.79
C ALA A 48 -1.13 6.25 -12.83
N PHE A 49 -1.60 5.56 -11.78
CA PHE A 49 -3.00 5.09 -11.71
C PHE A 49 -4.01 6.24 -11.61
N ASP A 50 -3.74 7.28 -10.80
CA ASP A 50 -4.60 8.47 -10.71
C ASP A 50 -4.66 9.22 -12.06
N THR A 51 -3.56 9.24 -12.81
CA THR A 51 -3.51 9.79 -14.18
C THR A 51 -4.37 8.97 -15.16
N VAL A 52 -4.43 7.64 -15.00
CA VAL A 52 -5.31 6.76 -15.79
C VAL A 52 -6.79 6.99 -15.46
N ASP A 53 -7.18 7.11 -14.17
CA ASP A 53 -8.57 7.43 -13.80
C ASP A 53 -9.01 8.77 -14.39
N ALA A 54 -8.15 9.79 -14.27
CA ALA A 54 -8.40 11.11 -14.86
C ALA A 54 -8.59 11.05 -16.39
N ALA A 55 -7.81 10.22 -17.11
CA ALA A 55 -7.94 10.04 -18.56
C ALA A 55 -9.23 9.31 -18.95
N LEU A 56 -9.60 8.25 -18.22
CA LEU A 56 -10.86 7.52 -18.43
C LEU A 56 -12.08 8.41 -18.15
N LYS A 57 -12.01 9.25 -17.11
CA LYS A 57 -13.05 10.20 -16.74
C LYS A 57 -13.21 11.36 -17.71
N ALA A 58 -12.11 11.81 -18.33
CA ALA A 58 -12.13 12.75 -19.44
C ALA A 58 -12.80 12.12 -20.68
N LEU A 59 -12.51 10.84 -20.98
CA LEU A 59 -13.16 10.09 -22.05
C LEU A 59 -14.68 9.91 -21.82
N ASP A 60 -15.10 9.59 -20.59
CA ASP A 60 -16.53 9.56 -20.19
C ASP A 60 -17.22 10.94 -20.27
N SER A 61 -16.44 12.03 -20.41
CA SER A 61 -16.91 13.41 -20.51
C SER A 61 -16.81 14.00 -21.93
N ASP A 62 -16.47 13.18 -22.94
CA ASP A 62 -16.13 13.58 -24.33
C ASP A 62 -14.90 14.54 -24.44
N GLU A 63 -14.09 14.69 -23.39
CA GLU A 63 -12.92 15.58 -23.32
C GLU A 63 -11.66 14.91 -23.92
N LEU A 64 -11.75 14.51 -25.20
CA LEU A 64 -10.74 13.69 -25.89
C LEU A 64 -9.34 14.32 -25.92
N ASP A 65 -9.21 15.63 -26.16
CA ASP A 65 -7.90 16.33 -26.16
C ASP A 65 -7.20 16.23 -24.78
N GLN A 66 -7.97 16.19 -23.70
CA GLN A 66 -7.45 16.03 -22.33
C GLN A 66 -7.10 14.57 -22.04
N ALA A 67 -7.92 13.62 -22.49
CA ALA A 67 -7.62 12.20 -22.36
C ALA A 67 -6.32 11.82 -23.10
N GLU A 68 -6.10 12.36 -24.31
CA GLU A 68 -4.85 12.18 -25.06
C GLU A 68 -3.64 12.81 -24.35
N ALA A 69 -3.79 14.02 -23.80
CA ALA A 69 -2.72 14.69 -23.06
C ALA A 69 -2.33 13.93 -21.77
N LEU A 70 -3.29 13.37 -21.04
CA LEU A 70 -3.05 12.56 -19.85
C LEU A 70 -2.41 11.21 -20.22
N ALA A 71 -2.88 10.55 -21.28
CA ALA A 71 -2.27 9.32 -21.79
C ALA A 71 -0.82 9.54 -22.25
N ALA A 72 -0.52 10.66 -22.90
CA ALA A 72 0.85 11.04 -23.27
C ALA A 72 1.74 11.34 -22.04
N SER A 73 1.17 11.78 -20.92
CA SER A 73 1.91 12.04 -19.68
C SER A 73 2.40 10.77 -18.97
N LEU A 74 1.81 9.61 -19.28
CA LEU A 74 2.27 8.30 -18.81
C LEU A 74 3.48 7.76 -19.60
N GLY A 75 3.89 8.46 -20.66
CA GLY A 75 4.88 8.01 -21.61
C GLY A 75 4.34 6.98 -22.61
N GLU A 76 5.12 6.66 -23.65
CA GLU A 76 4.83 5.46 -24.43
C GLU A 76 5.04 4.21 -23.55
N PRO A 77 4.25 3.14 -23.73
CA PRO A 77 4.50 1.86 -23.06
C PRO A 77 5.81 1.27 -23.58
N SER A 78 6.92 1.66 -22.94
CA SER A 78 8.29 1.29 -23.29
C SER A 78 8.35 -0.23 -23.37
N ALA A 79 8.41 -0.73 -24.62
CA ALA A 79 7.80 -2.00 -24.98
C ALA A 79 8.23 -3.11 -24.02
N VAL A 80 7.28 -3.63 -23.23
CA VAL A 80 7.53 -4.67 -22.23
C VAL A 80 8.18 -5.83 -22.95
N THR A 81 9.49 -5.94 -22.77
CA THR A 81 10.27 -7.11 -23.17
C THR A 81 9.85 -8.21 -22.22
N ILE A 82 8.76 -8.89 -22.56
CA ILE A 82 8.52 -10.26 -22.14
C ILE A 82 9.78 -10.99 -22.57
N ASP A 83 10.67 -11.24 -21.62
CA ASP A 83 11.83 -12.07 -21.86
C ASP A 83 11.30 -13.43 -22.28
N ASP A 84 11.48 -13.79 -23.55
CA ASP A 84 11.20 -15.12 -24.09
C ASP A 84 12.29 -16.06 -23.56
N ALA A 85 12.34 -16.16 -22.23
CA ALA A 85 13.03 -17.15 -21.44
C ALA A 85 12.37 -18.49 -21.76
N LYS A 86 12.68 -18.99 -22.95
CA LYS A 86 12.27 -20.30 -23.43
C LYS A 86 12.52 -21.29 -22.31
N PRO A 87 11.55 -22.16 -21.98
CA PRO A 87 11.86 -23.28 -21.12
C PRO A 87 12.99 -24.06 -21.81
N GLU A 88 14.19 -24.02 -21.22
CA GLU A 88 15.35 -24.78 -21.63
C GLU A 88 14.93 -26.25 -21.66
N SER A 89 14.59 -26.73 -22.86
CA SER A 89 14.01 -28.05 -23.05
C SER A 89 15.11 -29.09 -22.86
N SER A 90 15.34 -29.45 -21.60
CA SER A 90 16.44 -30.30 -21.12
C SER A 90 16.40 -31.66 -21.80
N SER A 91 17.03 -31.74 -22.96
CA SER A 91 17.14 -32.93 -23.79
C SER A 91 18.19 -33.86 -23.19
N GLU A 92 17.80 -34.57 -22.14
CA GLU A 92 18.54 -35.70 -21.59
C GLU A 92 18.78 -36.76 -22.70
N ALA A 93 20.00 -37.31 -22.75
CA ALA A 93 20.53 -38.07 -23.89
C ALA A 93 21.42 -39.24 -23.43
#